data_AF-A0A529NDK7-F1
#
_entry.id   AF-A0A529NDK7-F1
#
_cell.length_a   1.000
_cell.length_b   1.000
_cell.length_c   1.000
_cell.angle_alpha   90.00
_cell.angle_beta   90.00
_cell.angle_gamma   90.00
#
_symmetry.space_group_name_H-M   'P 1'
#
loop_
_entity.id
_entity.type
_entity.pdbx_description
1 polymer ?
#
loop_
_entity_poly.entity_id
_entity_poly.type
_entity_poly.pdbx_seq_one_letter_code
_entity_poly.pdbx_strand_id
1 'polypeptide(L)'
;MGWSLNLGTIAGTTVRVHFTFLLLLVWIWLTHYRIGGTPAAWEGVAFIIAVFACVVLHEFGHIAAARYFGISTPDITLFPIGGVARLERMPE
;
A
#
# COMPACT_ATOMS: atom_id res chain seq x y z
N MET A 1 10.73 8.90 9.14
CA MET A 1 9.92 7.69 9.41
C MET A 1 9.17 7.78 10.75
N GLY A 2 8.46 8.88 11.05
CA GLY A 2 7.67 8.99 12.28
C GLY A 2 6.19 8.58 12.13
N TRP A 3 5.71 8.53 10.89
CA TRP A 3 4.27 8.46 10.57
C TRP A 3 3.90 7.20 9.77
N SER A 4 4.75 6.18 9.77
CA SER A 4 4.55 4.93 9.04
C SER A 4 4.47 3.75 10.01
N LEU A 5 3.44 2.92 9.88
CA LEU A 5 3.28 1.67 10.61
C LEU A 5 3.91 0.52 9.82
N ASN A 6 4.70 -0.33 10.46
CA ASN A 6 5.23 -1.54 9.83
C ASN A 6 4.13 -2.62 9.82
N LEU A 7 3.72 -3.07 8.63
CA LEU A 7 2.77 -4.18 8.47
C LEU A 7 3.46 -5.54 8.60
N GLY A 8 4.72 -5.64 8.20
CA GLY A 8 5.48 -6.88 8.23
C GLY A 8 6.60 -6.90 7.18
N THR A 9 7.34 -8.00 7.14
CA THR A 9 8.39 -8.23 6.15
C THR A 9 8.03 -9.44 5.30
N ILE A 10 8.03 -9.28 3.98
CA ILE A 10 7.70 -10.32 3.01
C ILE A 10 8.85 -10.41 2.02
N ALA A 11 9.41 -11.61 1.82
CA ALA A 11 10.53 -11.86 0.90
C ALA A 11 11.77 -10.96 1.11
N GLY A 12 11.97 -10.41 2.31
CA GLY A 12 13.06 -9.49 2.63
C GLY A 12 12.75 -8.01 2.40
N THR A 13 11.53 -7.67 1.98
CA THR A 13 11.05 -6.29 1.86
C THR A 13 10.10 -5.95 2.98
N THR A 14 10.36 -4.85 3.69
CA THR A 14 9.47 -4.35 4.76
C THR A 14 8.31 -3.57 4.15
N VAL A 15 7.08 -4.00 4.39
CA VAL A 15 5.88 -3.29 3.95
C VAL A 15 5.41 -2.36 5.08
N ARG A 16 5.21 -1.08 4.73
CA ARG A 16 4.83 -0.02 5.66
C ARG A 16 3.61 0.72 5.16
N VAL A 17 2.80 1.23 6.06
CA VAL A 17 1.63 2.06 5.74
C VAL A 17 1.80 3.42 6.37
N HIS A 18 1.76 4.48 5.57
CA HIS A 18 1.75 5.84 6.09
C HIS A 18 0.40 6.16 6.74
N PHE A 19 0.40 6.92 7.83
CA PHE A 19 -0.82 7.27 8.58
C PHE A 19 -1.88 7.97 7.71
N THR A 20 -1.45 8.70 6.67
CA THR A 20 -2.36 9.32 5.70
C THR A 20 -3.22 8.31 4.94
N PHE A 21 -2.78 7.05 4.84
CA PHE A 21 -3.60 5.97 4.30
C PHE A 21 -4.84 5.69 5.16
N LEU A 22 -4.70 5.75 6.49
CA LEU A 22 -5.85 5.60 7.39
C LEU A 22 -6.85 6.75 7.23
N LEU A 23 -6.35 7.96 7.00
CA LEU A 23 -7.22 9.11 6.68
C LEU A 23 -8.01 8.88 5.39
N LEU A 24 -7.41 8.26 4.36
CA LEU A 24 -8.12 7.86 3.14
C LEU A 24 -9.23 6.85 3.46
N LEU A 25 -8.96 5.82 4.27
CA LEU A 25 -9.96 4.82 4.65
C LEU A 25 -11.14 5.45 5.42
N VAL A 26 -10.85 6.32 6.39
CA VAL A 26 -11.88 7.04 7.15
C VAL A 26 -12.69 7.96 6.24
N TRP A 27 -12.04 8.67 5.32
CA TRP A 27 -12.71 9.53 4.37
C TRP A 27 -13.67 8.74 3.48
N ILE A 28 -13.23 7.62 2.90
CA ILE A 28 -14.07 6.74 2.06
C ILE A 28 -15.25 6.19 2.87
N TRP A 29 -15.01 5.75 4.10
CA TRP A 29 -16.07 5.26 4.97
C TRP A 29 -17.14 6.35 5.19
N LEU A 30 -16.73 7.57 5.54
CA LEU A 30 -17.64 8.69 5.79
C LEU A 30 -18.44 9.11 4.55
N THR A 31 -17.81 9.16 3.37
CA THR A 31 -18.50 9.54 2.13
C THR A 31 -19.52 8.50 1.71
N HIS A 32 -19.16 7.22 1.76
CA HIS A 32 -20.07 6.12 1.42
C HIS A 32 -21.18 5.94 2.47
N TYR A 33 -20.89 6.17 3.75
CA TYR A 33 -21.90 6.16 4.82
C TYR A 33 -23.03 7.17 4.55
N ARG A 34 -22.69 8.36 4.06
CA ARG A 34 -23.69 9.40 3.72
C ARG A 34 -24.58 9.02 2.54
N ILE A 35 -24.16 8.09 1.69
CA ILE A 35 -24.88 7.67 0.49
C ILE A 35 -25.79 6.48 0.80
N GLY A 36 -25.30 5.48 1.53
CA GLY A 36 -26.01 4.20 1.72
C GLY A 36 -25.88 3.60 3.13
N GLY A 37 -25.48 4.39 4.12
CA GLY A 37 -25.33 3.96 5.50
C GLY A 37 -24.16 2.97 5.71
N THR A 38 -24.24 2.22 6.80
CA THR A 38 -23.16 1.32 7.25
C THR A 38 -22.74 0.27 6.22
N PRO A 39 -23.65 -0.40 5.49
CA PRO A 39 -23.26 -1.38 4.47
C PRO A 39 -22.41 -0.76 3.34
N ALA A 40 -22.88 0.34 2.77
CA ALA A 40 -22.16 1.04 1.69
C ALA A 40 -20.79 1.55 2.14
N ALA A 41 -20.67 1.99 3.41
CA ALA A 41 -19.42 2.43 3.99
C ALA A 41 -18.36 1.32 4.03
N TRP A 42 -18.75 0.12 4.47
CA TRP A 42 -17.85 -1.03 4.50
C TRP A 42 -17.54 -1.58 3.10
N GLU A 43 -18.50 -1.53 2.17
CA GLU A 43 -18.25 -1.89 0.76
C GLU A 43 -17.20 -0.97 0.13
N GLY A 44 -17.27 0.35 0.35
CA GLY A 44 -16.27 1.31 -0.13
C GLY A 44 -14.87 1.05 0.45
N VAL A 45 -14.80 0.76 1.76
CA VAL A 45 -13.53 0.40 2.42
C VAL A 45 -12.99 -0.93 1.91
N ALA A 46 -13.83 -1.95 1.75
CA ALA A 46 -13.41 -3.23 1.20
C ALA A 46 -12.89 -3.10 -0.23
N PHE A 47 -13.57 -2.29 -1.05
CA PHE A 47 -13.15 -2.00 -2.43
C PHE A 47 -11.78 -1.32 -2.48
N ILE A 48 -11.55 -0.26 -1.70
CA ILE A 48 -10.25 0.42 -1.72
C ILE A 48 -9.11 -0.47 -1.18
N ILE A 49 -9.40 -1.31 -0.17
CA ILE A 49 -8.43 -2.29 0.32
C ILE A 49 -8.08 -3.30 -0.78
N ALA A 50 -9.06 -3.80 -1.54
CA ALA A 50 -8.81 -4.71 -2.66
C ALA A 50 -7.95 -4.06 -3.75
N VAL A 51 -8.23 -2.78 -4.10
CA VAL A 51 -7.40 -2.02 -5.05
C VAL A 51 -5.97 -1.88 -4.55
N PHE A 52 -5.77 -1.54 -3.27
CA PHE A 52 -4.41 -1.42 -2.71
C PHE A 52 -3.71 -2.77 -2.55
N ALA A 53 -4.45 -3.86 -2.35
CA ALA A 53 -3.88 -5.20 -2.43
C ALA A 53 -3.33 -5.48 -3.84
N CYS A 54 -4.04 -5.09 -4.90
CA CYS A 54 -3.52 -5.17 -6.27
C CYS A 54 -2.27 -4.30 -6.47
N VAL A 55 -2.23 -3.08 -5.92
CA VAL A 55 -1.04 -2.22 -5.97
C VAL A 55 0.14 -2.87 -5.26
N VAL A 56 -0.07 -3.43 -4.07
CA VAL A 56 0.97 -4.17 -3.34
C VAL A 56 1.51 -5.34 -4.17
N LEU A 57 0.63 -6.13 -4.78
CA LEU A 57 1.04 -7.23 -5.66
C LEU A 57 1.81 -6.73 -6.90
N HIS A 58 1.40 -5.61 -7.48
CA HIS A 58 2.12 -4.96 -8.58
C HIS A 58 3.54 -4.54 -8.17
N GLU A 59 3.69 -3.91 -7.01
CA GLU A 59 5.01 -3.54 -6.46
C GLU A 59 5.87 -4.78 -6.16
N PHE A 60 5.28 -5.87 -5.67
CA PHE A 60 6.01 -7.13 -5.52
C PHE A 60 6.47 -7.72 -6.86
N GLY A 61 5.75 -7.46 -7.96
CA GLY A 61 6.21 -7.77 -9.31
C GLY A 61 7.51 -7.02 -9.66
N HIS A 62 7.57 -5.73 -9.35
CA HIS A 62 8.80 -4.93 -9.53
C HIS A 62 9.95 -5.44 -8.66
N ILE A 63 9.67 -5.80 -7.41
CA ILE A 63 10.68 -6.37 -6.50
C ILE A 63 11.19 -7.71 -7.01
N ALA A 64 10.30 -8.57 -7.50
CA ALA A 64 10.69 -9.85 -8.06
C ALA A 64 11.61 -9.67 -9.29
N ALA A 65 11.28 -8.71 -10.17
CA ALA A 65 12.13 -8.34 -11.29
C ALA A 65 13.48 -7.76 -10.84
N ALA A 66 13.49 -6.82 -9.90
CA ALA A 66 14.70 -6.23 -9.34
C ALA A 66 15.62 -7.30 -8.72
N ARG A 67 15.04 -8.25 -7.98
CA ARG A 67 15.76 -9.36 -7.36
C ARG A 67 16.39 -10.29 -8.39
N TYR A 68 15.75 -10.51 -9.53
CA TYR A 68 16.33 -11.27 -10.65
C TYR A 68 17.63 -10.62 -11.16
N PHE A 69 17.70 -9.28 -11.18
CA PHE A 69 18.90 -8.51 -11.52
C PHE A 69 19.85 -8.25 -10.32
N GLY A 70 19.64 -8.94 -9.19
CA GLY A 70 20.46 -8.80 -7.97
C GLY A 70 20.31 -7.45 -7.27
N ILE A 71 19.19 -6.74 -7.46
CA ILE A 71 18.90 -5.46 -6.83
C ILE A 71 18.01 -5.69 -5.60
N SER A 72 18.45 -5.18 -4.45
CA SER A 72 17.66 -5.26 -3.21
C SER A 72 16.69 -4.10 -3.08
N THR A 73 15.51 -4.41 -2.52
CA THR A 73 14.41 -3.45 -2.30
C THR A 73 14.00 -3.55 -0.82
N PRO A 74 14.66 -2.80 0.08
CA PRO A 74 14.54 -3.01 1.52
C PRO A 74 13.15 -2.66 2.08
N ASP A 75 12.46 -1.69 1.50
CA ASP A 75 11.16 -1.26 2.01
C ASP A 75 10.20 -0.71 0.94
N ILE A 76 8.90 -0.94 1.16
CA ILE A 76 7.78 -0.29 0.46
C ILE A 76 6.97 0.50 1.49
N THR A 77 6.58 1.73 1.15
CA THR A 77 5.62 2.51 1.93
C THR A 77 4.36 2.79 1.12
N LEU A 78 3.20 2.40 1.65
CA LEU A 78 1.89 2.66 1.07
C LEU A 78 1.39 4.04 1.50
N PHE A 79 1.09 4.87 0.50
CA PHE A 79 0.48 6.19 0.61
C PHE A 79 -0.91 6.18 -0.04
N PRO A 80 -1.75 7.20 0.21
CA PRO A 80 -3.05 7.33 -0.47
C PRO A 80 -2.98 7.35 -2.00
N ILE A 81 -1.83 7.76 -2.56
CA ILE A 81 -1.61 7.87 -4.00
C ILE A 81 -1.03 6.60 -4.64
N GLY A 82 -0.63 5.60 -3.84
CA GLY A 82 0.01 4.37 -4.33
C GLY A 82 1.11 3.83 -3.40
N GLY A 83 1.84 2.81 -3.87
CA GLY A 83 3.03 2.28 -3.19
C GLY A 83 4.28 3.01 -3.67
N VAL A 84 5.16 3.40 -2.74
CA VAL A 84 6.50 3.90 -3.06
C VAL A 84 7.50 2.88 -2.56
N ALA A 85 8.11 2.15 -3.49
CA ALA A 85 9.21 1.24 -3.22
C ALA A 85 10.54 2.01 -3.21
N ARG A 86 11.39 1.75 -2.20
CA ARG A 86 12.76 2.26 -2.18
C ARG A 86 13.69 1.21 -2.79
N LEU A 87 14.19 1.50 -3.99
CA LEU A 87 15.23 0.72 -4.66
C LEU A 87 16.61 1.17 -4.14
N GLU A 88 17.51 0.24 -3.88
CA GLU A 88 18.90 0.58 -3.51
C GLU A 88 19.68 1.20 -4.67
N ARG A 89 19.39 0.78 -5.90
CA ARG A 89 19.94 1.34 -7.13
C ARG A 89 18.91 1.26 -8.27
N MET A 90 18.94 2.22 -9.18
CA MET A 90 18.18 2.10 -10.44
C MET A 90 18.91 1.10 -11.36
N PRO A 91 18.20 0.22 -12.10
CA PRO A 91 18.83 -0.60 -13.13
C PRO A 91 19.46 0.31 -14.19
N GLU A 92 20.67 -0.01 -14.65
CA GLU A 92 21.27 0.60 -15.85
C GLU A 92 20.64 0.02 -17.13
#